data_AF-A0A7J5YQF2-F1
#
_entry.id   AF-A0A7J5YQF2-F1
#
_cell.length_a   1.000
_cell.length_b   1.000
_cell.length_c   1.000
_cell.angle_alpha   90.00
_cell.angle_beta   90.00
_cell.angle_gamma   90.00
#
_symmetry.space_group_name_H-M   'P 1'
#
loop_
_entity.id
_entity.type
_entity.pdbx_description
1 polymer ?
#
loop_
_entity_poly.entity_id
_entity_poly.type
_entity_poly.pdbx_seq_one_letter_code
_entity_poly.pdbx_strand_id
1 'polypeptide(L)'
;MVLKKAWQKKIVVEGRPLIFDHDYATEVVQKRKAYNGIKKLLKEKGIRFQTPLTKMRIHWDDGPKLYGSAQEAACDMRKRGFSVGPTGLAAPDHEATLERLQQAMPWQRREGTARRAKEKLQEFERITQDSE
;
A
#
# COMPACT_ATOMS: atom_id res chain seq x y z
N MET A 1 9.64 15.47 14.29
CA MET A 1 9.08 14.97 13.02
C MET A 1 7.69 14.37 13.27
N VAL A 2 6.65 14.88 12.59
CA VAL A 2 5.23 14.57 12.87
C VAL A 2 4.89 13.10 12.64
N LEU A 3 5.31 12.53 11.50
CA LEU A 3 5.04 11.13 11.16
C LEU A 3 5.63 10.14 12.17
N LYS A 4 6.86 10.38 12.66
CA LYS A 4 7.48 9.55 13.71
C LYS A 4 6.63 9.52 14.98
N LYS A 5 6.04 10.64 15.38
CA LYS A 5 5.13 10.70 16.54
C LYS A 5 3.79 10.03 16.23
N ALA A 6 3.27 10.20 15.01
CA ALA A 6 2.01 9.59 14.58
C ALA A 6 2.10 8.06 14.55
N TRP A 7 3.20 7.47 14.10
CA TRP A 7 3.37 6.01 14.06
C TRP A 7 3.55 5.35 15.42
N GLN A 8 3.83 6.11 16.49
CA GLN A 8 3.96 5.56 17.84
C GLN A 8 2.60 5.27 18.49
N LYS A 9 1.50 5.82 17.95
CA LYS A 9 0.18 5.73 18.57
C LYS A 9 -0.87 5.40 17.50
N LYS A 10 -1.86 4.60 17.89
CA LYS A 10 -3.05 4.40 17.04
C LYS A 10 -3.94 5.62 17.18
N ILE A 11 -4.05 6.41 16.12
CA ILE A 11 -4.91 7.61 16.08
C ILE A 11 -6.23 7.23 15.42
N VAL A 12 -7.34 7.58 16.06
CA VAL A 12 -8.70 7.28 15.61
C VAL A 12 -9.48 8.60 15.54
N VAL A 13 -10.16 8.84 14.42
CA VAL A 13 -11.02 10.01 14.21
C VAL A 13 -12.40 9.49 13.81
N GLU A 14 -13.45 9.91 14.50
CA GLU A 14 -14.84 9.47 14.25
C GLU A 14 -14.99 7.93 14.21
N GLY A 15 -14.29 7.23 15.09
CA GLY A 15 -14.31 5.77 15.16
C GLY A 15 -13.53 5.06 14.05
N ARG A 16 -12.87 5.79 13.13
CA ARG A 16 -12.07 5.22 12.05
C ARG A 16 -10.56 5.38 12.30
N PRO A 17 -9.75 4.33 12.06
CA PRO A 17 -8.30 4.45 12.19
C PRO A 17 -7.74 5.39 11.12
N LEU A 18 -7.00 6.41 11.55
CA LEU A 18 -6.31 7.32 10.64
C LEU A 18 -4.91 6.78 10.36
N ILE A 19 -4.58 6.63 9.07
CA ILE A 19 -3.29 6.11 8.62
C ILE A 19 -2.44 7.27 8.14
N PHE A 20 -1.22 7.35 8.68
CA PHE A 20 -0.23 8.33 8.29
C PHE A 20 0.84 7.65 7.45
N ASP A 21 1.14 8.19 6.28
CA ASP A 21 2.22 7.74 5.43
C ASP A 21 2.98 8.94 4.86
N HIS A 22 4.11 8.67 4.23
CA HIS A 22 4.83 9.65 3.43
C HIS A 22 4.13 9.83 2.08
N ASP A 23 4.02 11.08 1.63
CA ASP A 23 3.62 11.42 0.27
C ASP A 23 4.81 11.24 -0.68
N TYR A 24 5.11 9.98 -1.00
CA TYR A 24 6.19 9.64 -1.91
C TYR A 24 5.76 9.83 -3.37
N ALA A 25 6.68 10.36 -4.19
CA ALA A 25 6.52 10.34 -5.64
C ALA A 25 6.23 8.92 -6.16
N THR A 26 5.44 8.83 -7.23
CA THR A 26 5.01 7.56 -7.85
C THR A 26 6.18 6.64 -8.18
N GLU A 27 7.29 7.19 -8.66
CA GLU A 27 8.53 6.46 -8.96
C GLU A 27 9.12 5.76 -7.72
N VAL A 28 9.08 6.42 -6.56
CA VAL A 28 9.58 5.87 -5.30
C VAL A 28 8.69 4.71 -4.85
N VAL A 29 7.37 4.87 -4.99
CA VAL A 29 6.39 3.81 -4.69
C VAL A 29 6.60 2.60 -5.60
N GLN A 30 6.81 2.81 -6.91
CA GLN A 30 7.09 1.74 -7.88
C GLN A 30 8.38 0.99 -7.53
N LYS A 31 9.48 1.71 -7.25
CA LYS A 31 10.75 1.10 -6.82
C LYS A 31 10.59 0.26 -5.56
N ARG A 32 9.77 0.72 -4.60
CA ARG A 32 9.46 -0.04 -3.37
C ARG A 32 8.65 -1.31 -3.65
N LYS A 33 7.69 -1.24 -4.57
CA LYS A 33 6.86 -2.38 -5.00
C LYS A 33 7.69 -3.45 -5.74
N ALA A 34 8.71 -3.05 -6.49
CA ALA A 34 9.58 -3.99 -7.21
C ALA A 34 10.28 -5.00 -6.28
N TYR A 35 10.49 -4.66 -5.01
CA TYR A 35 11.05 -5.58 -4.03
C TYR A 35 10.04 -6.55 -3.42
N ASN A 36 8.74 -6.46 -3.73
CA ASN A 36 7.70 -7.22 -3.02
C ASN A 36 7.89 -8.74 -3.11
N GLY A 37 8.25 -9.26 -4.28
CA GLY A 37 8.51 -10.70 -4.41
C GLY A 37 9.72 -11.15 -3.60
N ILE A 38 10.78 -10.34 -3.59
CA ILE A 38 11.96 -10.59 -2.75
C ILE A 38 11.59 -10.55 -1.26
N LYS A 39 10.78 -9.59 -0.82
CA LYS A 39 10.32 -9.49 0.57
C LYS A 39 9.54 -10.72 1.02
N LYS A 40 8.69 -11.29 0.14
CA LYS A 40 7.97 -12.54 0.43
C LYS A 40 8.96 -13.67 0.70
N LEU A 41 9.91 -13.87 -0.20
CA LEU A 41 10.91 -14.92 -0.10
C LEU A 41 11.81 -14.75 1.14
N LEU A 42 12.24 -13.52 1.44
CA LEU A 42 13.03 -13.24 2.64
C LEU A 42 12.25 -13.52 3.93
N LYS A 43 10.94 -13.19 3.97
CA LYS A 43 10.07 -13.52 5.10
C LYS A 43 9.93 -15.03 5.28
N GLU A 44 9.68 -15.77 4.20
CA GLU A 44 9.58 -17.24 4.23
C GLU A 44 10.85 -17.90 4.73
N LYS A 45 12.02 -17.32 4.42
CA LYS A 45 13.33 -17.80 4.87
C LYS A 45 13.77 -17.24 6.23
N GLY A 46 12.94 -16.42 6.89
CA GLY A 46 13.27 -15.82 8.19
C GLY A 46 14.42 -14.81 8.15
N ILE A 47 14.77 -14.28 6.97
CA ILE A 47 15.91 -13.38 6.79
C ILE A 47 15.47 -11.94 7.09
N ARG A 48 16.22 -11.25 7.95
CA ARG A 48 15.94 -9.86 8.31
C ARG A 48 16.30 -8.93 7.16
N PHE A 49 15.39 -7.99 6.86
CA PHE A 49 15.64 -6.95 5.87
C PHE A 49 15.01 -5.62 6.27
N GLN A 50 15.48 -4.55 5.64
CA GLN A 50 14.95 -3.19 5.74
C GLN A 50 14.84 -2.62 4.32
N THR A 51 13.89 -1.71 4.08
CA THR A 51 13.80 -0.98 2.79
C THR A 51 13.89 0.53 3.02
N PRO A 52 15.09 1.07 3.29
CA PRO A 52 15.28 2.52 3.43
C PRO A 52 15.02 3.21 2.08
N LEU A 53 14.01 4.09 2.03
CA LEU A 53 13.60 4.81 0.82
C LEU A 53 13.41 3.86 -0.39
N THR A 54 14.32 3.89 -1.37
CA THR A 54 14.30 3.07 -2.61
C THR A 54 15.31 1.93 -2.60
N LYS A 55 16.13 1.81 -1.57
CA LYS A 55 17.15 0.76 -1.43
C LYS A 55 16.65 -0.34 -0.52
N MET A 56 17.22 -1.54 -0.65
CA MET A 56 16.93 -2.64 0.26
C MET A 56 18.19 -3.12 0.95
N ARG A 57 18.15 -3.21 2.28
CA ARG A 57 19.23 -3.80 3.09
C ARG A 57 18.79 -5.19 3.52
N ILE A 58 19.58 -6.20 3.20
CA ILE A 58 19.35 -7.59 3.64
C ILE A 58 20.47 -7.96 4.61
N HIS A 59 20.11 -8.54 5.75
CA HIS A 59 21.05 -9.02 6.75
C HIS A 59 21.34 -10.48 6.49
N TRP A 60 22.44 -10.75 5.81
CA TRP A 60 22.95 -12.09 5.58
C TRP A 60 23.86 -12.55 6.72
N ASP A 61 24.26 -13.81 6.67
CA ASP A 61 25.21 -14.40 7.62
C ASP A 61 26.61 -13.76 7.52
N ASP A 62 27.03 -13.36 6.32
CA ASP A 62 28.26 -12.61 6.04
C ASP A 62 28.14 -11.11 6.38
N GLY A 63 26.94 -10.65 6.79
CA GLY A 63 26.67 -9.28 7.21
C GLY A 63 25.62 -8.56 6.36
N PRO A 64 25.29 -7.31 6.73
CA PRO A 64 24.28 -6.53 6.03
C PRO A 64 24.78 -6.03 4.67
N LYS A 65 24.06 -6.38 3.60
CA LYS A 65 24.31 -5.89 2.23
C LYS A 65 23.20 -4.96 1.77
N LEU A 66 23.56 -3.85 1.12
CA LEU A 66 22.64 -2.84 0.61
C LEU A 66 22.54 -2.95 -0.91
N TYR A 67 21.32 -3.03 -1.43
CA TYR A 67 21.00 -3.13 -2.85
C TYR A 67 20.31 -1.86 -3.33
N GLY A 68 20.72 -1.39 -4.51
CA GLY A 68 20.16 -0.22 -5.18
C GLY A 68 18.90 -0.53 -5.98
N SER A 69 18.73 -1.79 -6.40
CA SER A 69 17.58 -2.24 -7.20
C SER A 69 17.08 -3.63 -6.82
N ALA A 70 15.83 -3.91 -7.16
CA ALA A 70 15.25 -5.25 -7.00
C ALA A 70 15.98 -6.30 -7.87
N GLN A 71 16.42 -5.92 -9.06
CA GLN A 71 17.16 -6.81 -9.96
C GLN A 71 18.52 -7.21 -9.37
N GLU A 72 19.25 -6.26 -8.79
CA GLU A 72 20.53 -6.53 -8.13
C GLU A 72 20.34 -7.51 -6.96
N ALA A 73 19.33 -7.26 -6.11
CA ALA A 73 19.00 -8.14 -5.00
C ALA A 73 18.58 -9.54 -5.48
N ALA A 74 17.75 -9.63 -6.52
CA ALA A 74 17.34 -10.91 -7.11
C ALA A 74 18.51 -11.71 -7.68
N CYS A 75 19.46 -11.03 -8.34
CA CYS A 75 20.67 -11.66 -8.88
C CYS A 75 21.54 -12.25 -7.75
N ASP A 76 21.75 -11.49 -6.68
CA ASP A 76 22.51 -11.96 -5.51
C ASP A 76 21.80 -13.10 -4.79
N MET A 77 20.48 -13.05 -4.66
CA MET A 77 19.68 -14.15 -4.11
C MET A 77 19.80 -15.43 -4.94
N ARG A 78 19.78 -15.32 -6.27
CA ARG A 78 19.98 -16.48 -7.16
C ARG A 78 21.39 -17.06 -7.00
N LYS A 79 22.42 -16.22 -6.89
CA LYS A 79 23.80 -16.65 -6.62
C LYS A 79 23.94 -17.38 -5.28
N ARG A 80 23.14 -16.98 -4.29
CA ARG A 80 23.06 -17.62 -2.97
C ARG A 80 22.16 -18.88 -2.93
N GLY A 81 21.65 -19.33 -4.08
CA GLY A 81 20.88 -20.57 -4.20
C GLY A 81 19.38 -20.44 -3.94
N PHE A 82 18.84 -19.22 -3.83
CA PHE A 82 17.40 -19.03 -3.68
C PHE A 82 16.71 -19.08 -5.05
N SER A 83 15.60 -19.82 -5.13
CA SER A 83 14.73 -19.84 -6.32
C SER A 83 13.92 -18.54 -6.41
N VAL A 84 14.55 -17.49 -6.96
CA VAL A 84 13.85 -16.26 -7.32
C VAL A 84 13.30 -16.45 -8.73
N GLY A 85 12.04 -16.88 -8.83
CA GLY A 85 11.32 -16.93 -10.10
C GLY A 85 11.22 -15.54 -10.74
N PRO A 86 10.94 -15.43 -12.06
CA PRO A 86 10.62 -14.15 -12.70
C PRO A 86 9.44 -13.44 -12.00
N THR A 87 8.59 -14.22 -11.33
CA THR A 87 7.47 -13.82 -10.48
C THR A 87 7.88 -12.98 -9.26
N GLY A 88 9.15 -13.00 -8.85
CA GLY A 88 9.67 -12.11 -7.80
C GLY A 88 9.66 -10.62 -8.20
N LEU A 89 9.57 -10.35 -9.50
CA LEU A 89 9.42 -9.03 -10.12
C LEU A 89 7.98 -8.79 -10.61
N ALA A 90 7.12 -9.82 -10.64
CA ALA A 90 5.73 -9.66 -11.02
C ALA A 90 5.01 -8.85 -9.95
N ALA A 91 4.20 -7.90 -10.43
CA ALA A 91 3.38 -7.04 -9.60
C ALA A 91 2.63 -7.87 -8.54
N PRO A 92 2.46 -7.35 -7.31
CA PRO A 92 1.50 -7.96 -6.39
C PRO A 92 0.19 -8.08 -7.13
N ASP A 93 -0.48 -9.22 -6.98
CA ASP A 93 -1.75 -9.53 -7.61
C ASP A 93 -2.70 -8.34 -7.42
N HIS A 94 -2.80 -7.53 -8.49
CA HIS A 94 -3.31 -6.17 -8.39
C HIS A 94 -4.80 -6.25 -8.07
N GLU A 95 -5.47 -7.28 -8.58
CA GLU A 95 -6.83 -7.66 -8.23
C GLU A 95 -6.97 -7.99 -6.75
N ALA A 96 -6.23 -8.94 -6.20
CA ALA A 96 -6.37 -9.29 -4.77
C ALA A 96 -6.05 -8.10 -3.83
N THR A 97 -5.13 -7.22 -4.24
CA THR A 97 -4.77 -6.02 -3.47
C THR A 97 -5.84 -4.94 -3.59
N LEU A 98 -6.38 -4.72 -4.80
CA LEU A 98 -7.48 -3.79 -5.06
C LEU A 98 -8.77 -4.27 -4.40
N GLU A 99 -9.07 -5.56 -4.44
CA GLU A 99 -10.26 -6.15 -3.87
C GLU A 99 -10.24 -6.01 -2.34
N ARG A 100 -9.09 -6.24 -1.70
CA ARG A 100 -8.90 -5.99 -0.27
C ARG A 100 -9.00 -4.51 0.09
N LEU A 101 -8.52 -3.61 -0.77
CA LEU A 101 -8.69 -2.16 -0.61
C LEU A 101 -10.16 -1.74 -0.80
N GLN A 102 -10.85 -2.26 -1.81
CA GLN A 102 -12.27 -1.99 -2.06
C GLN A 102 -13.17 -2.53 -0.93
N GLN A 103 -12.83 -3.69 -0.35
CA GLN A 103 -13.50 -4.22 0.84
C GLN A 103 -13.23 -3.36 2.09
N ALA A 104 -12.04 -2.76 2.20
CA ALA A 104 -11.66 -1.87 3.29
C ALA A 104 -12.20 -0.44 3.16
N MET A 105 -12.84 -0.08 2.03
CA MET A 105 -13.40 1.25 1.74
C MET A 105 -14.94 1.20 1.66
N PRO A 106 -15.65 1.00 2.78
CA PRO A 106 -17.12 0.91 2.80
C PRO A 106 -17.83 2.22 2.37
N TRP A 107 -17.13 3.36 2.34
CA TRP A 107 -17.66 4.64 1.89
C TRP A 107 -17.67 4.80 0.36
N GLN A 108 -16.88 4.01 -0.36
CA GLN A 108 -16.81 4.05 -1.83
C GLN A 108 -17.91 3.17 -2.46
N ARG A 109 -18.44 2.20 -1.72
CA ARG A 109 -19.53 1.30 -2.12
C ARG A 109 -20.91 1.88 -1.76
N ARG A 110 -21.20 3.11 -2.19
CA ARG A 110 -22.57 3.65 -2.13
C ARG A 110 -22.96 4.29 -3.45
N GLU A 111 -23.28 3.48 -4.45
CA GLU A 111 -24.11 3.94 -5.58
C GLU A 111 -25.45 4.52 -5.10
N GLY A 112 -25.91 4.14 -3.89
CA GLY A 112 -27.10 4.68 -3.26
C GLY A 112 -26.99 6.11 -2.73
N THR A 113 -25.81 6.65 -2.41
CA THR A 113 -25.71 8.03 -1.88
C THR A 113 -25.91 9.09 -2.95
N ALA A 114 -25.47 8.83 -4.18
CA ALA A 114 -25.72 9.72 -5.31
C ALA A 114 -27.23 9.79 -5.63
N ARG A 115 -27.93 8.66 -5.52
CA ARG A 115 -29.38 8.58 -5.73
C ARG A 115 -30.17 9.31 -4.63
N ARG A 116 -29.79 9.09 -3.36
CA ARG A 116 -30.38 9.76 -2.19
C ARG A 116 -30.13 11.27 -2.16
N ALA A 117 -28.96 11.71 -2.63
CA ALA A 117 -28.64 13.14 -2.77
C ALA A 117 -29.49 13.80 -3.88
N LYS A 118 -29.70 13.10 -5.01
CA LYS A 118 -30.60 13.57 -6.08
C LYS A 118 -32.06 13.64 -5.63
N GLU A 119 -32.55 12.63 -4.92
CA GLU A 119 -33.91 12.61 -4.37
C GLU A 119 -34.14 13.77 -3.39
N LYS A 120 -33.18 14.03 -2.49
CA LYS A 120 -33.26 15.17 -1.57
C LYS A 120 -33.23 16.53 -2.28
N LEU A 121 -32.48 16.66 -3.38
CA LEU A 121 -32.43 17.88 -4.17
C LEU A 121 -33.78 18.14 -4.87
N GLN A 122 -34.39 17.09 -5.45
CA GLN A 122 -35.70 17.17 -6.09
C GLN A 122 -36.84 17.45 -5.09
N GLU A 123 -36.75 16.90 -3.88
CA GLU A 123 -37.71 17.17 -2.81
C GLU A 123 -37.62 18.63 -2.34
N PHE A 124 -36.39 19.17 -2.23
CA PHE A 124 -36.19 20.58 -1.88
C PHE A 124 -36.73 21.52 -2.98
N GLU A 125 -36.46 21.21 -4.26
CA GLU A 125 -36.96 22.01 -5.41
C GLU A 125 -38.50 22.06 -5.45
N ARG A 126 -39.18 20.94 -5.17
CA ARG A 126 -40.66 20.88 -5.10
C ARG A 126 -41.23 21.72 -3.96
N ILE A 127 -40.62 21.69 -2.77
CA ILE A 127 -41.09 22.47 -1.61
C ILE A 127 -40.99 23.98 -1.87
N THR A 128 -39.95 24.41 -2.59
CA THR A 128 -39.81 25.82 -3.01
C THR A 128 -40.78 26.26 -4.10
N GLN A 129 -41.31 25.34 -4.93
CA GLN A 129 -42.31 25.65 -5.97
C GLN A 129 -43.74 25.74 -5.45
N ASP A 130 -44.06 25.05 -4.34
CA ASP A 130 -45.38 25.09 -3.70
C ASP A 130 -45.51 26.22 -2.64
N SER A 131 -44.50 27.10 -2.53
CA SER A 131 -44.46 28.22 -1.57
C SER A 131 -44.61 29.62 -2.20
N GLU A 132 -45.00 29.71 -3.46
CA GLU A 132 -45.51 30.93 -4.14
C GLU A 132 -47.00 30.78 -4.49
#